data_AF-A0A965NEX8-F1
#
_entry.id   AF-A0A965NEX8-F1
#
_cell.length_a   1.000
_cell.length_b   1.000
_cell.length_c   1.000
_cell.angle_alpha   90.00
_cell.angle_beta   90.00
_cell.angle_gamma   90.00
#
_symmetry.space_group_name_H-M   'P 1'
#
loop_
_entity.id
_entity.type
_entity.pdbx_description
1 polymer ?
#
loop_
_entity_poly.entity_id
_entity_poly.type
_entity_poly.pdbx_seq_one_letter_code
_entity_poly.pdbx_strand_id
1 'polypeptide(L)'
;WGMATFHPTLPRGARVRTEVRGSLREILLGPATENDGRMNLFGALRTSMATCGYETLKEFQKAEIMLAPSLQTEGKQLQRSQGVGMGH
;
A
#
# COMPACT_ATOMS: atom_id res chain seq x y z
N TRP A 1 -10.35 -3.30 6.80
CA TRP A 1 -10.22 -3.37 8.26
C TRP A 1 -10.97 -4.61 8.70
N GLY A 2 -10.28 -5.63 9.19
CA GLY A 2 -10.98 -6.82 9.72
C GLY A 2 -11.88 -6.39 10.87
N MET A 3 -13.09 -6.95 10.95
CA MET A 3 -14.01 -6.78 12.08
C MET A 3 -13.43 -7.46 13.32
N ALA A 4 -12.32 -6.93 13.84
CA ALA A 4 -11.65 -7.39 15.03
C ALA A 4 -12.49 -6.98 16.25
N THR A 5 -13.56 -7.74 16.51
CA THR A 5 -14.30 -7.61 17.76
C THR A 5 -13.46 -8.21 18.87
N PHE A 6 -13.20 -7.45 19.92
CA PHE A 6 -12.63 -8.00 21.15
C PHE A 6 -13.71 -8.87 21.80
N HIS A 7 -13.52 -10.19 21.78
CA HIS A 7 -14.42 -11.13 22.43
C HIS A 7 -13.57 -12.15 23.22
N PRO A 8 -13.80 -12.31 24.53
CA PRO A 8 -12.94 -13.12 25.39
C PRO A 8 -12.91 -14.61 25.00
N THR A 9 -13.98 -15.12 24.39
CA THR A 9 -14.08 -16.52 23.97
C THR A 9 -14.17 -16.72 22.45
N LEU A 10 -14.12 -15.63 21.67
CA LEU A 10 -14.16 -15.68 20.20
C LEU A 10 -13.26 -14.58 19.61
N PRO A 11 -11.95 -14.59 19.92
CA PRO A 11 -11.05 -13.56 19.42
C PRO A 11 -10.99 -13.63 17.88
N ARG A 12 -11.46 -12.56 17.22
CA ARG A 12 -11.44 -12.41 15.75
C ARG A 12 -10.39 -11.42 15.26
N GLY A 13 -9.45 -11.03 16.13
CA GLY A 13 -8.38 -10.08 15.82
C GLY A 13 -7.10 -10.41 16.56
N ALA A 14 -5.97 -10.13 15.90
CA ALA A 14 -4.64 -10.23 16.48
C ALA A 14 -4.01 -8.83 16.55
N ARG A 15 -3.36 -8.49 17.67
CA ARG A 15 -2.59 -7.26 17.80
C ARG A 15 -1.24 -7.46 17.12
N VAL A 16 -0.96 -6.66 16.10
CA VAL A 16 0.33 -6.64 15.41
C VAL A 16 1.10 -5.41 15.86
N ARG A 17 2.36 -5.59 16.23
CA ARG A 17 3.25 -4.47 16.51
C ARG A 17 3.69 -3.84 15.19
N THR A 18 3.54 -2.54 15.08
CA THR A 18 4.03 -1.73 13.95
C THR A 18 5.07 -0.75 14.45
N GLU A 19 5.99 -0.35 13.57
CA GLU A 19 6.96 0.70 13.85
C GLU A 19 6.41 2.08 13.44
N VAL A 20 6.97 3.13 14.03
CA VAL A 20 6.64 4.50 13.64
C VAL A 20 7.44 4.82 12.37
N ARG A 21 6.73 5.04 11.26
CA ARG A 21 7.34 5.36 9.96
C ARG A 21 7.50 6.86 9.71
N GLY A 22 6.72 7.70 10.38
CA GLY A 22 6.80 9.15 10.29
C GLY A 22 5.55 9.82 10.85
N SER A 23 5.44 11.13 10.65
CA SER A 23 4.23 11.88 10.98
C SER A 23 3.06 11.46 10.07
N LEU A 24 1.84 11.65 10.55
CA LEU A 24 0.64 11.41 9.74
C LEU A 24 0.65 12.24 8.43
N ARG A 25 1.23 13.45 8.49
CA ARG A 25 1.38 14.32 7.32
C ARG A 25 2.28 13.67 6.27
N GLU A 26 3.43 13.12 6.66
CA GLU A 26 4.35 12.45 5.73
C GLU A 26 3.74 11.17 5.15
N ILE A 27 3.04 10.39 5.98
CA ILE A 27 2.35 9.17 5.53
C ILE A 27 1.30 9.51 4.46
N LEU A 28 0.49 10.53 4.67
CA LEU A 28 -0.61 10.87 3.75
C LEU A 28 -0.16 11.71 2.55
N LEU A 29 0.70 12.72 2.77
CA LEU A 29 1.01 13.79 1.81
C LEU A 29 2.48 13.79 1.34
N GLY A 30 3.34 13.02 1.98
CA GLY A 30 4.77 12.98 1.69
C GLY A 30 5.60 14.04 2.41
N PRO A 31 6.92 14.11 2.10
CA PRO A 31 7.59 13.32 1.06
C PRO A 31 7.69 11.82 1.41
N ALA A 32 7.80 10.97 0.38
CA ALA A 32 8.22 9.59 0.56
C ALA A 32 9.74 9.52 0.36
N THR A 33 10.47 9.10 1.39
CA THR A 33 11.93 8.94 1.36
C THR A 33 12.36 7.53 0.95
N GLU A 34 11.41 6.59 0.90
CA GLU A 34 11.61 5.19 0.54
C GLU A 34 10.66 4.77 -0.58
N ASN A 35 10.99 3.67 -1.27
CA ASN A 35 10.27 3.17 -2.44
C ASN A 35 9.35 1.97 -2.15
N ASP A 36 8.95 1.78 -0.89
CA ASP A 36 8.13 0.64 -0.45
C ASP A 36 6.61 0.90 -0.49
N GLY A 37 6.20 2.12 -0.85
CA GLY A 37 4.81 2.52 -0.99
C GLY A 37 4.07 2.78 0.33
N ARG A 38 4.77 2.88 1.46
CA ARG A 38 4.14 3.13 2.78
C ARG A 38 3.94 4.61 3.12
N MET A 39 4.54 5.51 2.34
CA MET A 39 4.53 6.96 2.55
C MET A 39 3.94 7.69 1.32
N ASN A 40 3.50 8.94 1.50
CA ASN A 40 2.89 9.76 0.45
C ASN A 40 1.71 9.06 -0.29
N LEU A 41 0.77 8.50 0.47
CA LEU A 41 -0.35 7.74 -0.09
C LEU A 41 -1.19 8.54 -1.09
N PHE A 42 -1.38 9.85 -0.88
CA PHE A 42 -2.14 10.69 -1.83
C PHE A 42 -1.32 11.07 -3.06
N GLY A 43 0.00 11.19 -2.95
CA GLY A 43 0.87 11.30 -4.12
C GLY A 43 0.78 10.06 -4.98
N ALA A 44 0.92 8.88 -4.37
CA ALA A 44 0.78 7.59 -5.05
C ALA A 44 -0.58 7.45 -5.76
N LEU A 45 -1.68 7.78 -5.06
CA LEU A 45 -3.02 7.75 -5.66
C LEU A 45 -3.14 8.70 -6.86
N ARG A 46 -2.66 9.95 -6.76
CA ARG A 46 -2.67 10.90 -7.89
C ARG A 46 -1.85 10.38 -9.08
N THR A 47 -0.68 9.81 -8.81
CA THR A 47 0.16 9.20 -9.86
C THR A 47 -0.55 8.03 -10.53
N SER A 48 -1.21 7.15 -9.77
CA SER A 48 -2.02 6.05 -10.32
C SER A 48 -3.18 6.57 -11.18
N MET A 49 -3.93 7.57 -10.69
CA MET A 49 -5.03 8.19 -11.45
C MET A 49 -4.53 8.81 -12.77
N ALA A 50 -3.42 9.55 -12.73
CA ALA A 50 -2.81 10.14 -13.92
C ALA A 50 -2.32 9.09 -14.91
N THR A 51 -1.70 8.00 -14.42
CA THR A 51 -1.20 6.90 -15.25
C THR A 51 -2.33 6.17 -15.96
N CYS A 52 -3.47 6.00 -15.29
CA CYS A 52 -4.66 5.37 -15.86
C CYS A 52 -5.55 6.35 -16.65
N GLY A 53 -5.24 7.65 -16.68
CA GLY A 53 -5.97 8.65 -17.46
C GLY A 53 -7.29 9.12 -16.83
N TYR A 54 -7.41 9.15 -15.49
CA TYR A 54 -8.62 9.56 -14.79
C TYR A 54 -8.41 10.82 -13.96
N GLU A 55 -9.31 11.80 -14.09
CA GLU A 55 -9.27 13.05 -13.34
C GLU A 55 -9.94 12.93 -11.97
N THR A 56 -11.05 12.20 -11.90
CA THR A 56 -11.84 12.08 -10.67
C THR A 56 -11.79 10.68 -10.06
N LEU A 57 -11.93 10.59 -8.73
CA LEU A 57 -12.04 9.30 -8.04
C LEU A 57 -13.23 8.47 -8.55
N LYS A 58 -14.30 9.13 -9.01
CA LYS A 58 -15.49 8.42 -9.48
C LYS A 58 -15.25 7.72 -10.81
N GLU A 59 -14.47 8.33 -11.69
CA GLU A 59 -14.06 7.71 -12.95
C GLU A 59 -13.00 6.65 -12.71
N PHE A 60 -12.05 6.88 -11.79
CA PHE A 60 -11.03 5.90 -11.44
C PHE A 60 -11.61 4.58 -10.91
N GLN A 61 -12.79 4.60 -10.29
CA GLN A 61 -13.52 3.38 -9.90
C GLN A 61 -13.89 2.46 -11.10
N LYS A 62 -13.83 2.97 -12.33
CA LYS A 62 -14.10 2.22 -13.58
C LYS A 62 -12.82 1.79 -14.30
N ALA A 63 -11.65 1.99 -13.69
CA ALA A 63 -10.38 1.58 -14.28
C ALA A 63 -10.38 0.08 -14.61
N GLU A 64 -9.77 -0.28 -15.74
CA GLU A 64 -9.59 -1.68 -16.11
C GLU A 64 -8.72 -2.40 -15.07
N ILE A 65 -9.13 -3.63 -14.71
CA ILE A 65 -8.43 -4.44 -13.71
C ILE A 65 -7.79 -5.63 -14.42
N MET A 66 -6.46 -5.75 -14.27
CA MET A 66 -5.71 -6.93 -14.71
C MET A 66 -5.49 -7.88 -13.53
N LEU A 67 -5.85 -9.16 -13.71
CA LEU A 67 -5.53 -10.23 -12.77
C LEU A 67 -4.20 -10.89 -13.17
N ALA A 68 -3.15 -10.66 -12.38
CA ALA A 68 -1.83 -11.21 -12.64
C ALA A 68 -1.28 -11.97 -11.41
N PRO A 69 -1.60 -13.26 -11.24
CA PRO A 69 -1.16 -14.05 -10.08
C PRO A 69 0.37 -14.16 -9.96
N SER A 70 1.10 -14.20 -11.08
CA SER A 70 2.56 -14.31 -11.10
C SER A 70 3.27 -13.04 -10.64
N LEU A 71 2.63 -11.87 -10.71
CA LEU A 71 3.22 -10.57 -10.38
C LEU A 71 3.66 -10.47 -8.90
N GLN A 72 3.11 -11.32 -8.03
CA GLN A 72 3.54 -11.42 -6.63
C GLN A 72 4.92 -12.09 -6.46
N THR A 73 5.35 -12.90 -7.42
CA THR A 73 6.62 -13.66 -7.37
C THR A 73 7.62 -13.18 -8.40
N GLU A 74 7.14 -12.81 -9.59
CA GLU A 74 7.92 -12.34 -10.72
C GLU A 74 8.56 -10.97 -10.40
N GLY A 75 9.88 -10.87 -10.56
CA GLY A 75 10.66 -9.68 -10.19
C GLY A 75 10.86 -9.48 -8.68
N LYS A 76 9.99 -9.99 -7.81
CA LYS A 76 10.15 -9.90 -6.35
C LYS A 76 11.37 -10.68 -5.84
N GLN A 77 11.73 -11.79 -6.48
CA GLN A 77 13.00 -12.47 -6.18
C GLN A 77 14.22 -11.57 -6.42
N LEU A 78 14.25 -10.84 -7.54
CA LEU A 78 15.31 -9.89 -7.87
C LEU A 78 15.32 -8.69 -6.91
N GLN A 79 14.14 -8.18 -6.56
CA GLN A 79 14.03 -7.10 -5.57
C GLN A 79 14.58 -7.53 -4.21
N ARG A 80 14.26 -8.75 -3.77
CA ARG A 80 14.77 -9.31 -2.50
C ARG A 80 16.27 -9.57 -2.55
N SER A 81 16.80 -10.12 -3.64
CA SER A 81 18.25 -10.40 -3.76
C SER A 81 19.08 -9.12 -3.80
N GLN A 82 18.51 -8.02 -4.29
CA GLN A 82 19.16 -6.72 -4.39
C GLN A 82 18.82 -5.78 -3.22
N GLY A 83 17.94 -6.19 -2.30
CA GLY A 83 17.51 -5.37 -1.16
C GLY A 83 16.72 -4.11 -1.53
N VAL A 84 16.09 -4.06 -2.71
CA VAL A 84 15.37 -2.89 -3.21
C VAL A 84 13.85 -3.03 -3.06
N GLY A 85 13.14 -1.95 -2.74
CA GLY A 85 11.68 -1.97 -2.56
C GLY A 85 11.22 -2.64 -1.25
N MET A 86 12.13 -2.80 -0.30
CA MET A 86 11.96 -3.54 0.95
C MET A 86 12.03 -2.60 2.17
N GLY A 87 11.44 -1.41 2.06
CA GLY A 87 11.57 -0.28 3.01
C GLY A 87 11.76 -0.68 4.47
N HIS A 88 12.66 0.04 5.13
CA HIS A 88 13.29 -0.31 6.41
C HIS A 88 12.27 -0.61 7.50
#